data_AF-A0ABD1UH66-F1
#
_entry.id   AF-A0ABD1UH66-F1
#
_cell.length_a   1.000
_cell.length_b   1.000
_cell.length_c   1.000
_cell.angle_alpha   90.00
_cell.angle_beta   90.00
_cell.angle_gamma   90.00
#
_symmetry.space_group_name_H-M   'P 1'
#
loop_
_entity.id
_entity.type
_entity.pdbx_description
1 polymer ?
#
loop_
_entity_poly.entity_id
_entity_poly.type
_entity_poly.pdbx_seq_one_letter_code
_entity_poly.pdbx_strand_id
1 'polypeptide(L)'
;METNKEIPAENKGPKKRTRIEYEDNSSSFETMTRADVQAKISLPMDSISEIAADIRGMLKPMEKRERDRENKEVENKNNIWNAIKETPNLDNHTRYKVHAFIHKFGMKDAFLKMSHEERWEWIIYNVE
;
A
#
# COMPACT_ATOMS: atom_id res chain seq x y z
N MET A 1 -14.41 -7.76 61.89
CA MET A 1 -12.95 -7.60 61.77
C MET A 1 -12.37 -8.18 63.06
N GLU A 2 -12.41 -9.51 63.23
CA GLU A 2 -11.34 -10.47 62.86
C GLU A 2 -9.99 -10.00 63.40
N THR A 3 -9.39 -10.66 64.38
CA THR A 3 -8.68 -11.94 64.16
C THR A 3 -8.76 -12.92 65.34
N ASN A 4 -9.04 -14.17 65.02
CA ASN A 4 -9.00 -15.32 65.91
C ASN A 4 -7.55 -15.70 66.25
N LYS A 5 -7.31 -16.03 67.52
CA LYS A 5 -6.17 -16.81 67.99
C LYS A 5 -6.47 -18.29 67.77
N GLU A 6 -5.53 -19.06 67.23
CA GLU A 6 -5.44 -20.48 67.61
C GLU A 6 -4.01 -21.03 67.48
N ILE A 7 -3.70 -21.92 68.43
CA ILE A 7 -2.42 -22.49 68.84
C ILE A 7 -2.20 -23.81 68.04
N PRO A 8 -0.94 -24.30 67.84
CA PRO A 8 -0.69 -25.41 66.93
C PRO A 8 -0.96 -26.78 67.56
N ALA A 9 -1.61 -27.66 66.79
CA ALA A 9 -1.92 -29.03 67.16
C ALA A 9 -0.73 -30.00 66.93
N GLU A 10 -0.36 -30.64 68.04
CA GLU A 10 -0.10 -32.08 68.23
C GLU A 10 0.73 -32.89 67.20
N ASN A 11 1.95 -33.15 67.66
CA ASN A 11 2.75 -34.39 67.65
C ASN A 11 2.55 -35.46 66.55
N LYS A 12 3.68 -35.79 65.90
CA LYS A 12 3.81 -36.69 64.74
C LYS A 12 4.11 -38.13 65.18
N GLY A 13 3.25 -39.08 64.83
CA GLY A 13 3.57 -40.52 64.77
C GLY A 13 3.68 -40.99 63.32
N PRO A 14 4.57 -41.97 62.98
CA PRO A 14 4.86 -42.31 61.60
C PRO A 14 3.77 -43.20 61.02
N LYS A 15 2.90 -42.65 60.16
CA LYS A 15 2.03 -43.45 59.29
C LYS A 15 2.74 -43.73 57.97
N LYS A 16 2.92 -45.02 57.71
CA LYS A 16 3.55 -45.64 56.53
C LYS A 16 3.01 -44.99 55.24
N ARG A 17 3.90 -44.50 54.37
CA ARG A 17 3.52 -44.02 53.03
C ARG A 17 3.25 -45.24 52.14
N THR A 18 2.01 -45.38 51.68
CA THR A 18 1.70 -46.20 50.51
C THR A 18 2.31 -45.51 49.29
N ARG A 19 3.23 -46.18 48.60
CA ARG A 19 3.77 -45.71 47.32
C ARG A 19 2.66 -45.87 46.29
N ILE A 20 2.08 -44.76 45.85
CA ILE A 20 1.30 -44.71 44.61
C ILE A 20 2.34 -44.57 43.51
N GLU A 21 2.44 -45.58 42.65
CA GLU A 21 3.23 -45.49 41.43
C GLU A 21 2.52 -44.47 40.54
N TYR A 22 3.20 -43.36 40.27
CA TYR A 22 2.80 -42.52 39.14
C TYR A 22 3.01 -43.38 37.91
N GLU A 23 1.94 -43.70 37.17
CA GLU A 23 2.07 -44.08 35.78
C GLU A 23 2.83 -42.94 35.10
N ASP A 24 4.04 -43.27 34.67
CA ASP A 24 4.92 -42.42 33.91
C ASP A 24 4.14 -42.06 32.64
N ASN A 25 3.55 -40.87 32.60
CA ASN A 25 3.04 -40.28 31.37
C ASN A 25 4.27 -39.92 30.54
N SER A 26 4.87 -40.94 29.93
CA SER A 26 5.94 -40.84 28.96
C SER A 26 5.38 -40.07 27.76
N SER A 27 5.51 -38.75 27.85
CA SER A 27 5.50 -37.87 26.69
C SER A 27 6.66 -38.32 25.80
N SER A 28 6.37 -39.24 24.88
CA SER A 28 7.28 -39.61 23.81
C SER A 28 7.68 -38.33 23.08
N PHE A 29 8.91 -37.86 23.34
CA PHE A 29 9.53 -36.85 22.50
C PHE A 29 9.83 -37.55 21.17
N GLU A 30 8.90 -37.43 20.20
CA GLU A 30 9.15 -37.90 18.84
C GLU A 30 10.36 -37.13 18.29
N THR A 31 11.53 -37.76 18.28
CA THR A 31 12.72 -37.22 17.66
C THR A 31 12.51 -37.21 16.16
N MET A 32 12.16 -36.04 15.61
CA MET A 32 12.06 -35.88 14.15
C MET A 32 13.41 -36.18 13.50
N THR A 33 13.40 -37.07 12.51
CA THR A 33 14.59 -37.36 11.72
C THR A 33 14.87 -36.20 10.78
N ARG A 34 16.11 -36.13 10.27
CA ARG A 34 16.49 -35.13 9.25
C ARG A 34 15.58 -35.16 8.02
N ALA A 35 15.10 -36.34 7.62
CA ALA A 35 14.18 -36.51 6.50
C ALA A 35 12.81 -35.90 6.81
N ASP A 36 12.31 -36.07 8.03
CA ASP A 36 11.04 -35.48 8.48
C ASP A 36 11.11 -33.95 8.48
N VAL A 37 12.23 -33.38 8.95
CA VAL A 37 12.46 -31.93 8.91
C VAL A 37 12.49 -31.44 7.46
N GLN A 38 13.16 -32.16 6.56
CA GLN A 38 13.28 -31.77 5.16
C GLN A 38 11.92 -31.82 4.42
N ALA A 39 11.11 -32.85 4.67
CA ALA A 39 9.78 -32.96 4.08
C ALA A 39 8.84 -31.86 4.57
N LYS A 40 8.89 -31.53 5.88
CA LYS A 40 8.06 -30.47 6.46
C LYS A 40 8.44 -29.07 5.99
N ILE A 41 9.66 -28.84 5.52
CA ILE A 41 10.12 -27.53 5.02
C ILE A 41 9.97 -27.40 3.50
N SER A 42 10.11 -28.48 2.73
CA SER A 42 10.10 -28.40 1.26
C SER A 42 8.77 -27.89 0.70
N LEU A 43 7.64 -28.47 1.13
CA LEU A 43 6.31 -28.09 0.64
C LEU A 43 5.95 -26.62 0.94
N PRO A 44 6.16 -26.10 2.17
CA PRO A 44 5.96 -24.67 2.44
C PRO A 44 6.87 -23.75 1.63
N MET A 45 8.12 -24.15 1.38
CA MET A 45 9.07 -23.34 0.60
C MET A 45 8.66 -23.22 -0.86
N ASP A 46 8.15 -24.30 -1.45
CA ASP A 46 7.60 -24.27 -2.81
C ASP A 46 6.40 -23.33 -2.91
N SER A 47 5.48 -23.41 -1.94
CA SER A 47 4.32 -22.50 -1.85
C SER A 47 4.73 -21.04 -1.67
N ILE A 48 5.74 -20.75 -0.84
CA ILE A 48 6.28 -19.39 -0.68
C ILE A 48 6.90 -18.88 -1.98
N SER A 49 7.61 -19.75 -2.70
CA SER A 49 8.23 -19.43 -3.99
C SER A 49 7.18 -19.07 -5.05
N GLU A 50 6.09 -19.83 -5.10
CA GLU A 50 4.94 -19.60 -5.98
C GLU A 50 4.25 -18.27 -5.68
N ILE A 51 3.92 -18.01 -4.40
CA ILE A 51 3.33 -16.73 -3.97
C ILE A 51 4.25 -15.55 -4.31
N ALA A 52 5.56 -15.71 -4.09
CA ALA A 52 6.52 -14.66 -4.41
C ALA A 52 6.62 -14.40 -5.92
N ALA A 53 6.45 -15.42 -6.76
CA ALA A 53 6.40 -15.28 -8.21
C ALA A 53 5.15 -14.51 -8.66
N ASP A 54 3.99 -14.82 -8.09
CA ASP A 54 2.73 -14.12 -8.38
C ASP A 54 2.79 -12.65 -8.02
N ILE A 55 3.29 -12.31 -6.82
CA ILE A 55 3.45 -10.92 -6.38
C ILE A 55 4.38 -10.16 -7.34
N ARG A 56 5.51 -10.75 -7.75
CA ARG A 56 6.42 -10.14 -8.74
C ARG A 56 5.74 -9.97 -10.11
N GLY A 57 4.91 -10.92 -10.51
CA GLY A 57 4.10 -10.85 -11.73
C GLY A 57 3.11 -9.69 -11.71
N MET A 58 2.55 -9.38 -10.52
CA MET A 58 1.59 -8.30 -10.32
C MET A 58 2.23 -6.90 -10.22
N LEU A 59 3.44 -6.77 -9.67
CA LEU A 59 4.08 -5.46 -9.49
C LEU A 59 4.29 -4.68 -10.80
N LYS A 60 4.81 -5.34 -11.85
CA LYS A 60 5.11 -4.69 -13.14
C LYS A 60 3.90 -4.03 -13.81
N PRO A 61 2.74 -4.71 -13.97
CA PRO A 61 1.55 -4.07 -14.52
C PRO A 61 0.93 -3.06 -13.55
N MET A 62 1.10 -3.20 -12.23
CA MET A 62 0.62 -2.23 -11.24
C MET A 62 1.36 -0.89 -11.35
N GLU A 63 2.69 -0.90 -11.39
CA GLU A 63 3.50 0.32 -11.59
C GLU A 63 3.14 1.03 -12.90
N LYS A 64 2.92 0.27 -13.98
CA LYS A 64 2.50 0.84 -15.26
C LYS A 64 1.13 1.53 -15.14
N ARG A 65 0.16 0.88 -14.50
CA ARG A 65 -1.20 1.46 -14.31
C ARG A 65 -1.17 2.71 -13.44
N GLU A 66 -0.32 2.76 -12.43
CA GLU A 66 -0.17 3.93 -11.57
C GLU A 66 0.43 5.11 -12.35
N ARG A 67 1.51 4.88 -13.09
CA ARG A 67 2.09 5.87 -14.00
C ARG A 67 1.10 6.36 -15.06
N ASP A 68 0.31 5.46 -15.64
CA ASP A 68 -0.71 5.82 -16.62
C ASP A 68 -1.84 6.67 -16.01
N ARG A 69 -2.18 6.45 -14.72
CA ARG A 69 -3.15 7.31 -13.99
C ARG A 69 -2.57 8.69 -13.70
N GLU A 70 -1.33 8.77 -13.22
CA GLU A 70 -0.65 10.04 -12.99
C GLU A 70 -0.53 10.84 -14.29
N ASN A 71 -0.09 10.19 -15.37
CA ASN A 71 0.00 10.80 -16.69
C ASN A 71 -1.36 11.30 -17.18
N LYS A 72 -2.42 10.52 -17.00
CA LYS A 72 -3.79 10.94 -17.37
C LYS A 72 -4.30 12.11 -16.53
N GLU A 73 -3.97 12.16 -15.25
CA GLU A 73 -4.34 13.27 -14.37
C GLU A 73 -3.58 14.55 -14.74
N VAL A 74 -2.27 14.43 -15.02
CA VAL A 74 -1.44 15.53 -15.54
C VAL A 74 -1.96 15.99 -16.91
N GLU A 75 -2.32 15.07 -17.81
CA GLU A 75 -2.87 15.39 -19.12
C GLU A 75 -4.23 16.08 -19.02
N ASN A 76 -5.10 15.63 -18.11
CA ASN A 76 -6.40 16.28 -17.86
C ASN A 76 -6.24 17.70 -17.27
N LYS A 77 -5.26 17.91 -16.39
CA LYS A 77 -4.91 19.24 -15.85
C LYS A 77 -4.23 20.13 -16.90
N ASN A 78 -3.50 19.53 -17.85
CA ASN A 78 -2.83 20.21 -18.96
C ASN A 78 -3.70 20.30 -20.22
N ASN A 79 -5.01 20.44 -20.06
CA ASN A 79 -5.91 20.64 -21.19
C ASN A 79 -5.91 22.13 -21.59
N ILE A 80 -5.27 22.42 -22.72
CA ILE A 80 -5.16 23.77 -23.31
C ILE A 80 -6.53 24.42 -23.52
N TRP A 81 -7.56 23.64 -23.83
CA TRP A 81 -8.91 24.17 -24.05
C TRP A 81 -9.56 24.67 -22.76
N ASN A 82 -9.23 24.07 -21.61
CA ASN A 82 -9.71 24.56 -20.31
C ASN A 82 -9.01 25.87 -19.96
N ALA A 83 -7.69 25.95 -20.14
CA ALA A 83 -6.93 27.18 -19.93
C ALA A 83 -7.44 28.37 -20.78
N ILE A 84 -7.86 28.11 -22.03
CA ILE A 84 -8.48 29.11 -22.91
C ILE A 84 -9.86 29.54 -22.41
N LYS A 85 -10.68 28.59 -21.90
CA LYS A 85 -12.02 28.89 -21.37
C LYS A 85 -11.98 29.66 -20.05
N GLU A 86 -10.95 29.44 -19.24
CA GLU A 86 -10.70 30.12 -17.97
C GLU A 86 -10.24 31.56 -18.15
N THR A 87 -9.65 31.91 -19.30
CA THR A 87 -9.29 33.31 -19.59
C THR A 87 -10.56 34.17 -19.73
N PRO A 88 -10.72 35.21 -18.89
CA PRO A 88 -11.91 36.05 -18.91
C PRO A 88 -12.00 36.87 -20.22
N ASN A 89 -13.22 37.34 -20.53
CA ASN A 89 -13.51 38.28 -21.62
C ASN A 89 -13.20 37.81 -23.06
N LEU A 90 -12.99 36.52 -23.29
CA LEU A 90 -12.82 35.98 -24.64
C LEU A 90 -14.15 35.47 -25.20
N ASP A 91 -14.53 35.96 -26.39
CA ASP A 91 -15.62 35.37 -27.15
C ASP A 91 -15.24 34.00 -27.74
N ASN A 92 -16.23 33.24 -28.23
CA ASN A 92 -15.97 31.91 -28.77
C ASN A 92 -15.08 31.93 -30.02
N HIS A 93 -15.16 32.98 -30.85
CA HIS A 93 -14.38 33.08 -32.08
C HIS A 93 -12.89 33.25 -31.77
N THR A 94 -12.56 34.15 -30.86
CA THR A 94 -11.21 34.37 -30.34
C THR A 94 -10.69 33.10 -29.67
N ARG A 95 -11.49 32.39 -28.87
CA ARG A 95 -11.08 31.10 -28.27
C ARG A 95 -10.64 30.06 -29.32
N TYR A 96 -11.37 29.93 -30.42
CA TYR A 96 -10.99 29.02 -31.51
C TYR A 96 -9.73 29.48 -32.25
N LYS A 97 -9.57 30.79 -32.49
CA LYS A 97 -8.33 31.34 -33.06
C LYS A 97 -7.12 31.07 -32.18
N VAL A 98 -7.25 31.32 -30.88
CA VAL A 98 -6.20 31.06 -29.87
C VAL A 98 -5.83 29.58 -29.87
N HIS A 99 -6.83 28.68 -29.87
CA HIS A 99 -6.59 27.23 -29.92
C HIS A 99 -5.80 26.82 -31.19
N ALA A 100 -6.20 27.34 -32.36
CA ALA A 100 -5.50 27.08 -33.62
C ALA A 100 -4.08 27.67 -33.61
N PHE A 101 -3.89 28.86 -33.05
CA PHE A 101 -2.59 29.52 -32.92
C PHE A 101 -1.65 28.69 -32.05
N ILE A 102 -2.07 28.29 -30.85
CA ILE A 102 -1.25 27.51 -29.92
C ILE A 102 -0.81 26.18 -30.56
N HIS A 103 -1.72 25.51 -31.27
CA HIS A 103 -1.40 24.27 -31.98
C HIS A 103 -0.41 24.50 -33.13
N LYS A 104 -0.61 25.57 -33.94
CA LYS A 104 0.27 25.92 -35.06
C LYS A 104 1.69 26.24 -34.62
N PHE A 105 1.86 26.93 -33.50
CA PHE A 105 3.15 27.39 -33.01
C PHE A 105 3.77 26.49 -31.94
N GLY A 106 3.14 25.36 -31.58
CA GLY A 106 3.67 24.45 -30.57
C GLY A 106 3.75 25.07 -29.17
N MET A 107 2.90 26.06 -28.86
CA MET A 107 3.00 26.89 -27.66
C MET A 107 2.27 26.32 -26.43
N LYS A 108 1.85 25.04 -26.47
CA LYS A 108 0.99 24.42 -25.44
C LYS A 108 1.59 24.57 -24.04
N ASP A 109 2.85 24.18 -23.86
CA ASP A 109 3.48 24.16 -22.54
C ASP A 109 3.76 25.57 -22.00
N ALA A 110 4.09 26.51 -22.88
CA ALA A 110 4.29 27.91 -22.50
C ALA A 110 2.96 28.55 -22.07
N PHE A 111 1.89 28.36 -22.85
CA PHE A 111 0.58 28.91 -22.55
C PHE A 111 -0.02 28.36 -21.24
N LEU A 112 0.18 27.06 -20.96
CA LEU A 112 -0.28 26.45 -19.71
C LEU A 112 0.46 26.99 -18.47
N LYS A 113 1.73 27.40 -18.61
CA LYS A 113 2.53 27.97 -17.53
C LYS A 113 2.21 29.45 -17.24
N MET A 114 1.58 30.16 -18.18
CA MET A 114 1.17 31.55 -18.00
C MET A 114 0.03 31.67 -16.97
N SER A 115 0.02 32.77 -16.22
CA SER A 115 -1.10 33.20 -15.38
C SER A 115 -2.33 33.57 -16.23
N HIS A 116 -3.48 33.80 -15.61
CA HIS A 116 -4.68 34.24 -16.34
C HIS A 116 -4.48 35.60 -17.01
N GLU A 117 -3.81 36.53 -16.34
CA GLU A 117 -3.47 37.86 -16.85
C GLU A 117 -2.48 37.76 -18.02
N GLU A 118 -1.41 36.98 -17.85
CA GLU A 118 -0.41 36.77 -18.91
C GLU A 118 -1.02 36.13 -20.16
N ARG A 119 -1.93 35.16 -19.98
CA ARG A 119 -2.68 34.58 -21.11
C ARG A 119 -3.54 35.62 -21.82
N TRP A 120 -4.22 36.48 -21.06
CA TRP A 120 -5.07 37.52 -21.64
C TRP A 120 -4.25 38.54 -22.44
N GLU A 121 -3.17 39.05 -21.87
CA GLU A 121 -2.25 39.98 -22.55
C GLU A 121 -1.62 39.34 -23.80
N TRP A 122 -1.20 38.09 -23.70
CA TRP A 122 -0.63 37.36 -24.83
C TRP A 122 -1.62 37.18 -25.97
N ILE A 123 -2.90 36.91 -25.66
CA ILE A 123 -3.97 36.77 -26.66
C ILE A 123 -4.19 38.09 -27.39
N ILE A 124 -4.27 39.20 -26.66
CA ILE A 124 -4.43 40.54 -27.26
C ILE A 124 -3.25 40.89 -28.17
N TYR A 125 -2.03 40.53 -27.78
CA TYR A 125 -0.85 40.84 -28.58
C TYR A 125 -0.70 39.98 -29.84
N ASN A 126 -1.08 38.69 -29.78
CA ASN A 126 -0.77 37.73 -30.85
C ASN A 126 -1.96 37.31 -31.73
N VAL A 127 -3.20 37.47 -31.24
CA VAL A 127 -4.38 36.84 -31.83
C VAL A 127 -5.50 37.84 -32.17
N GLU A 128 -5.65 38.90 -31.39
CA GLU A 128 -6.47 40.08 -31.75
C GLU A 128 -5.68 41.08 -32.62
#